data_AF-A0A6A8ALF9-F1
#
_entry.id   AF-A0A6A8ALF9-F1
#
_cell.length_a   1.000
_cell.length_b   1.000
_cell.length_c   1.000
_cell.angle_alpha   90.00
_cell.angle_beta   90.00
_cell.angle_gamma   90.00
#
_symmetry.space_group_name_H-M   'P 1'
#
loop_
_entity.id
_entity.type
_entity.pdbx_description
1 polymer ?
#
loop_
_entity_poly.entity_id
_entity_poly.type
_entity_poly.pdbx_seq_one_letter_code
_entity_poly.pdbx_strand_id
1 'polypeptide(L)' 'MMYTQLVNFKEDDYHIKVARNVEEAYELVKSGFQYVTGEYKDGGKIFKKPK' A
#
# COMPACT_ATOMS: atom_id res chain seq x y z
N MET A 1 -4.32 35.02 18.32
CA MET A 1 -4.22 34.33 17.01
C MET A 1 -3.96 32.86 17.30
N MET A 2 -4.92 31.99 17.02
CA MET A 2 -4.75 30.53 17.10
C MET A 2 -5.56 29.92 15.96
N TYR A 3 -4.90 29.69 14.82
CA TYR A 3 -5.49 29.00 13.69
C TYR A 3 -5.05 27.54 13.81
N THR A 4 -5.78 26.74 14.58
CA THR A 4 -5.57 25.29 14.58
C THR A 4 -6.24 24.75 13.33
N GLN A 5 -5.46 24.60 12.27
CA GLN A 5 -5.93 23.93 11.06
C GLN A 5 -6.13 22.47 11.43
N LEU A 6 -7.39 22.04 11.61
CA LEU A 6 -7.75 20.63 11.54
C LEU A 6 -7.46 20.17 10.12
N VAL A 7 -6.20 19.78 9.86
CA VAL A 7 -5.87 18.96 8.71
C VAL A 7 -6.55 17.62 9.01
N ASN A 8 -7.75 17.46 8.49
CA ASN A 8 -8.38 16.16 8.38
C ASN A 8 -7.52 15.39 7.38
N PHE A 9 -6.46 14.75 7.86
CA PHE A 9 -5.76 13.73 7.11
C PHE A 9 -6.86 12.75 6.76
N LYS A 10 -7.32 12.77 5.50
CA LYS A 10 -8.09 11.65 4.97
C LYS A 10 -7.21 10.45 5.27
N GLU A 11 -7.61 9.64 6.24
CA GLU A 11 -7.07 8.30 6.43
C GLU A 11 -7.40 7.59 5.12
N ASP A 12 -6.48 7.71 4.17
CA ASP A 12 -6.57 7.09 2.87
C ASP A 12 -6.42 5.60 3.20
N ASP A 13 -7.58 4.96 3.43
CA ASP A 13 -7.68 3.59 3.92
C ASP A 13 -7.18 2.71 2.77
N TYR A 14 -5.97 2.18 2.92
CA TYR A 14 -5.37 1.31 1.92
C TYR A 14 -5.48 -0.14 2.37
N HIS A 15 -5.93 -1.01 1.49
CA HIS A 15 -5.70 -2.44 1.62
C HIS A 15 -4.23 -2.73 1.29
N ILE A 16 -3.46 -3.21 2.26
CA ILE A 16 -2.03 -3.55 2.09
C ILE A 16 -1.87 -5.07 2.07
N LYS A 17 -1.09 -5.58 1.10
CA LYS A 17 -0.74 -7.00 0.98
C LYS A 17 0.74 -7.16 0.63
N VAL A 18 1.33 -8.28 1.04
CA VAL A 18 2.73 -8.64 0.77
C VAL A 18 2.75 -9.89 -0.10
N ALA A 19 3.49 -9.86 -1.20
CA ALA A 19 3.78 -11.03 -2.02
C ALA A 19 5.18 -11.57 -1.70
N ARG A 20 5.29 -12.90 -1.60
CA ARG A 20 6.58 -13.59 -1.40
C ARG A 20 7.09 -14.25 -2.68
N ASN A 21 6.24 -14.38 -3.69
CA ASN A 21 6.58 -14.94 -4.99
C ASN A 21 5.92 -14.15 -6.14
N VAL A 22 6.30 -14.50 -7.37
CA VAL A 22 5.83 -13.81 -8.59
C VAL A 22 4.33 -14.04 -8.83
N GLU A 23 3.79 -15.21 -8.49
CA GLU A 23 2.38 -15.55 -8.67
C GLU A 23 1.47 -14.69 -7.77
N GLU A 24 1.84 -14.53 -6.49
CA GLU A 24 1.15 -13.64 -5.56
C GLU A 24 1.21 -12.19 -6.04
N ALA A 25 2.36 -11.73 -6.52
CA ALA A 25 2.50 -10.38 -7.08
C ALA A 25 1.59 -10.19 -8.30
N TYR A 26 1.51 -11.17 -9.19
CA TYR A 26 0.66 -11.14 -10.37
C TYR A 26 -0.82 -11.03 -10.01
N GLU A 27 -1.29 -11.85 -9.06
CA GLU A 27 -2.69 -11.83 -8.60
C GLU A 27 -3.04 -10.51 -7.88
N LEU A 28 -2.11 -9.94 -7.11
CA LEU A 28 -2.30 -8.63 -6.48
C LEU A 28 -2.43 -7.51 -7.50
N VAL A 29 -1.56 -7.50 -8.53
CA VAL A 29 -1.65 -6.52 -9.63
C VAL A 29 -2.96 -6.68 -10.40
N LYS A 30 -3.37 -7.92 -10.71
CA LYS A 30 -4.64 -8.22 -11.38
C LYS A 30 -5.86 -7.79 -10.56
N SER A 31 -5.78 -7.87 -9.23
CA SER A 31 -6.81 -7.39 -8.30
C SER A 31 -6.85 -5.85 -8.18
N GLY A 32 -5.92 -5.15 -8.83
CA GLY A 32 -5.84 -3.69 -8.85
C GLY A 32 -5.00 -3.09 -7.71
N PHE A 33 -4.15 -3.88 -7.07
CA PHE A 33 -3.16 -3.34 -6.15
C PHE A 33 -1.99 -2.75 -6.95
N GLN A 34 -1.52 -1.58 -6.51
CA GLN A 34 -0.30 -0.96 -7.00
C GLN A 34 0.91 -1.42 -6.20
N TYR A 35 2.00 -1.69 -6.92
CA TYR A 35 3.31 -1.91 -6.34
C TYR A 35 3.81 -0.62 -5.68
N VAL A 36 4.13 -0.67 -4.39
CA VAL A 36 4.51 0.52 -3.61
C VAL A 36 6.01 0.70 -3.58
N THR A 37 6.72 -0.39 -3.25
CA THR A 37 8.16 -0.67 -3.37
C THR A 37 8.51 -1.70 -2.28
N GLY A 38 9.60 -2.44 -2.44
CA GLY A 38 10.07 -3.32 -1.37
C GLY A 38 11.14 -4.30 -1.78
N GLU A 39 12.39 -3.86 -1.85
CA GLU A 39 13.52 -4.73 -1.48
C GLU A 39 13.72 -4.57 0.03
N TYR A 40 12.97 -5.37 0.77
CA TYR A 40 13.22 -5.56 2.19
C TYR A 40 14.22 -6.70 2.35
N LYS A 41 14.95 -6.74 3.48
CA LYS A 41 15.93 -7.81 3.75
C LYS A 41 15.30 -9.22 3.71
N ASP A 42 13.97 -9.31 3.83
CA ASP A 42 13.15 -10.52 3.75
C ASP A 42 12.74 -10.93 2.31
N GLY A 43 13.00 -10.11 1.30
CA GLY A 43 12.66 -10.40 -0.10
C GLY A 43 11.18 -10.26 -0.50
N GLY A 44 10.27 -9.98 0.45
CA GLY A 44 8.86 -9.75 0.18
C GLY A 44 8.57 -8.39 -0.48
N LYS A 45 7.56 -8.33 -1.35
CA LYS A 45 7.14 -7.11 -2.08
C LYS A 45 5.80 -6.61 -1.58
N ILE A 46 5.68 -5.29 -1.34
CA ILE A 46 4.45 -4.69 -0.80
C ILE A 46 3.60 -4.07 -1.91
N PHE A 47 2.30 -4.32 -1.81
CA PHE A 47 1.26 -3.84 -2.70
C PHE A 47 0.17 -3.12 -1.89
N LYS A 48 -0.35 -2.02 -2.41
CA LYS A 48 -1.47 -1.29 -1.82
C LYS A 48 -2.60 -1.10 -2.82
N LYS A 49 -3.84 -1.12 -2.35
CA LYS A 49 -5.02 -0.74 -3.14
C LYS A 49 -5.84 0.27 -2.34
N PRO A 50 -6.22 1.42 -2.90
CA PRO A 50 -7.16 2.33 -2.24
C PRO A 50 -8.49 1.61 -2.01
N LYS A 51 -9.10 1.83 -0.85
CA LYS A 51 -10.43 1.28 -0.51
C LYS A 51 -11.55 1.91 -1.32
#